data_AF-A0A524KI86-F1
#
_entry.id   AF-A0A524KI86-F1
#
_cell.length_a   1.000
_cell.length_b   1.000
_cell.length_c   1.000
_cell.angle_alpha   90.00
_cell.angle_beta   90.00
_cell.angle_gamma   90.00
#
_symmetry.space_group_name_H-M   'P 1'
#
loop_
_entity.id
_entity.type
_entity.pdbx_description
1 polymer ?
#
loop_
_entity_poly.entity_id
_entity_poly.type
_entity_poly.pdbx_seq_one_letter_code
_entity_poly.pdbx_strand_id
1 'polypeptide(L)'
;MAELNHSTWTVLAGLLVMVIVGAGSMRAAAGEWFVAPAGDDDNPGTREKPFATLAKARDAARAVPADSPRTVRLLGGTHYLSETLVLEAAKDTGRKDAPIVFEAVAGQTPVISGGLKLQLTWRPYKGEILQATVPAGLATDQLFVNGQRQHMARYPNYDPEQRIFNGYAADAISTERAARWANPAGGYIHA
;
A
#
# COMPACT_ATOMS: atom_id res chain seq x y z
N MET A 1 -45.84 -92.98 4.99
CA MET A 1 -46.75 -91.84 4.75
C MET A 1 -46.19 -90.70 5.57
N ALA A 2 -45.14 -89.99 5.14
CA ALA A 2 -45.02 -89.13 3.95
C ALA A 2 -45.88 -87.87 4.06
N GLU A 3 -45.23 -86.74 3.76
CA GLU A 3 -45.73 -85.37 3.55
C GLU A 3 -45.70 -84.41 4.76
N LEU A 4 -45.26 -83.17 4.65
CA LEU A 4 -44.41 -82.45 3.69
C LEU A 4 -44.10 -81.08 4.32
N ASN A 5 -42.94 -80.57 3.91
CA ASN A 5 -42.32 -79.29 4.21
C ASN A 5 -43.15 -78.07 3.73
N HIS A 6 -43.31 -77.02 4.55
CA HIS A 6 -43.52 -75.66 4.03
C HIS A 6 -42.75 -74.62 4.86
N SER A 7 -41.78 -74.02 4.16
CA SER A 7 -40.95 -72.91 4.60
C SER A 7 -41.73 -71.60 4.55
N THR A 8 -41.53 -70.73 5.54
CA THR A 8 -41.77 -69.29 5.37
C THR A 8 -40.54 -68.52 5.83
N TRP A 9 -39.85 -67.95 4.85
CA TRP A 9 -38.74 -67.03 5.02
C TRP A 9 -39.31 -65.67 5.40
N THR A 10 -39.02 -65.16 6.59
CA THR A 10 -39.22 -63.75 6.91
C THR A 10 -38.02 -62.95 6.43
N VAL A 11 -38.18 -62.29 5.30
CA VAL A 11 -37.24 -61.28 4.78
C VAL A 11 -37.35 -60.04 5.69
N LEU A 12 -36.40 -59.86 6.60
CA LEU A 12 -36.21 -58.59 7.31
C LEU A 12 -35.61 -57.59 6.32
N ALA A 13 -36.47 -56.74 5.74
CA ALA A 13 -36.06 -55.59 4.97
C ALA A 13 -35.33 -54.59 5.89
N GLY A 14 -34.01 -54.54 5.79
CA GLY A 14 -33.19 -53.53 6.47
C GLY A 14 -33.48 -52.15 5.89
N LEU A 15 -34.01 -51.25 6.72
CA LEU A 15 -34.16 -49.84 6.38
C LEU A 15 -32.79 -49.15 6.51
N LEU A 16 -32.07 -49.05 5.38
CA LEU A 16 -30.85 -48.25 5.28
C LEU A 16 -31.26 -46.77 5.24
N VAL A 17 -31.22 -46.08 6.39
CA VAL A 17 -31.31 -44.62 6.44
C VAL A 17 -29.97 -44.07 5.94
N MET A 18 -29.93 -43.74 4.66
CA MET A 18 -28.80 -43.05 4.05
C MET A 18 -28.86 -41.58 4.50
N VAL A 19 -28.11 -41.25 5.55
CA VAL A 19 -27.87 -39.85 5.93
C VAL A 19 -27.04 -39.23 4.82
N ILE A 20 -27.71 -38.48 3.94
CA ILE A 20 -27.03 -37.59 2.99
C ILE A 20 -26.40 -36.49 3.85
N VAL A 21 -25.13 -36.68 4.22
CA VAL A 21 -24.29 -35.58 4.68
C VAL A 21 -24.17 -34.65 3.48
N GLY A 22 -25.03 -33.64 3.43
CA GLY A 22 -24.89 -32.57 2.46
C GLY A 22 -23.48 -32.02 2.59
N ALA A 23 -22.73 -32.03 1.49
CA ALA A 23 -21.49 -31.29 1.36
C ALA A 23 -21.85 -29.80 1.46
N GLY A 24 -22.03 -29.31 2.69
CA GLY A 24 -22.07 -27.89 2.95
C GLY A 24 -20.71 -27.36 2.52
N SER A 25 -20.69 -26.55 1.46
CA SER A 25 -19.51 -25.77 1.10
C SER A 25 -19.08 -25.03 2.35
N MET A 26 -17.99 -25.46 2.99
CA MET A 26 -17.32 -24.67 4.01
C MET A 26 -16.99 -23.34 3.33
N ARG A 27 -17.77 -22.29 3.65
CA ARG A 27 -17.40 -20.94 3.25
C ARG A 27 -16.07 -20.68 3.93
N ALA A 28 -15.02 -20.59 3.13
CA ALA A 28 -13.70 -20.26 3.60
C ALA A 28 -13.80 -18.93 4.38
N ALA A 29 -13.29 -18.91 5.61
CA ALA A 29 -13.50 -17.79 6.53
C ALA A 29 -12.84 -16.53 5.95
N ALA A 30 -13.64 -15.54 5.57
CA ALA A 30 -13.13 -14.28 5.05
C ALA A 30 -12.40 -13.50 6.15
N GLY A 31 -11.27 -12.88 5.79
CA GLY A 31 -10.51 -12.02 6.67
C GLY A 31 -10.74 -10.55 6.34
N GLU A 32 -11.01 -9.72 7.34
CA GLU A 32 -11.06 -8.26 7.21
C GLU A 32 -10.23 -7.61 8.31
N TRP A 33 -9.33 -6.71 7.93
CA TRP A 33 -8.49 -5.97 8.88
C TRP A 33 -8.47 -4.48 8.55
N PHE A 34 -8.29 -3.66 9.57
CA PHE A 34 -8.25 -2.21 9.47
C PHE A 34 -6.85 -1.68 9.83
N VAL A 35 -6.39 -0.68 9.08
CA VAL A 35 -5.12 0.01 9.31
C VAL A 35 -5.38 1.50 9.47
N ALA A 36 -4.83 2.11 10.50
CA ALA A 36 -4.95 3.55 10.76
C ALA A 36 -3.59 4.17 11.10
N PRO A 37 -3.33 5.44 10.74
CA PRO A 37 -2.06 6.10 11.08
C PRO A 37 -1.79 6.24 12.59
N ALA A 38 -2.85 6.17 13.41
CA ALA A 38 -2.79 6.19 14.87
C ALA A 38 -3.15 4.82 15.49
N GLY A 39 -3.10 3.74 14.71
CA GLY A 39 -3.32 2.38 15.18
C GLY A 39 -2.14 1.85 15.99
N ASP A 40 -2.20 0.55 16.30
CA ASP A 40 -1.15 -0.18 17.02
C ASP A 40 -1.04 -1.60 16.44
N ASP A 41 0.16 -2.10 16.20
CA ASP A 41 0.37 -3.44 15.61
C ASP A 41 0.19 -4.59 16.61
N ASP A 42 0.01 -4.28 17.89
CA ASP A 42 -0.45 -5.22 18.93
C ASP A 42 -1.98 -5.33 18.99
N ASN A 43 -2.70 -4.44 18.29
CA ASN A 43 -4.15 -4.56 18.18
C ASN A 43 -4.57 -5.78 17.36
N PRO A 44 -5.83 -6.25 17.49
CA PRO A 44 -6.36 -7.35 16.66
C PRO A 44 -6.63 -6.97 15.19
N GLY A 45 -6.51 -5.69 14.82
CA GLY A 45 -6.79 -5.22 13.46
C GLY A 45 -8.29 -5.03 13.17
N THR A 46 -9.12 -4.87 14.19
CA THR A 46 -10.55 -4.52 14.01
C THR A 46 -10.71 -3.04 13.72
N ARG A 47 -11.92 -2.61 13.35
CA ARG A 47 -12.21 -1.20 13.07
C ARG A 47 -11.95 -0.29 14.28
N GLU A 48 -12.28 -0.77 15.48
CA GLU A 48 -12.13 -0.05 16.74
C GLU A 48 -10.69 -0.10 17.27
N LYS A 49 -9.97 -1.16 16.92
CA LYS A 49 -8.57 -1.39 17.29
C LYS A 49 -7.78 -1.80 16.04
N PRO A 50 -7.46 -0.82 15.15
CA PRO A 50 -6.79 -1.10 13.90
C PRO A 50 -5.28 -1.33 14.10
N PHE A 51 -4.66 -2.02 13.15
CA PHE A 51 -3.21 -2.08 13.04
C PHE A 51 -2.63 -0.69 12.76
N ALA A 52 -1.37 -0.48 13.13
CA ALA A 52 -0.62 0.73 12.77
C ALA A 52 -0.06 0.63 11.35
N THR A 53 0.36 -0.56 10.92
CA THR A 53 1.13 -0.73 9.68
C THR A 53 0.43 -1.60 8.63
N LEU A 54 0.69 -1.29 7.35
CA LEU A 54 0.28 -2.14 6.24
C LEU A 54 1.02 -3.49 6.24
N ALA A 55 2.24 -3.54 6.77
CA ALA A 55 3.01 -4.78 6.89
C ALA A 55 2.32 -5.77 7.82
N LYS A 56 1.88 -5.32 9.01
CA LYS A 56 1.11 -6.14 9.94
C LYS A 56 -0.18 -6.65 9.32
N ALA A 57 -0.92 -5.79 8.62
CA ALA A 57 -2.15 -6.19 7.93
C ALA A 57 -1.91 -7.22 6.81
N ARG A 58 -0.83 -7.06 6.02
CA ARG A 58 -0.40 -8.06 5.04
C ARG A 58 -0.10 -9.39 5.72
N ASP A 59 0.64 -9.38 6.82
CA ASP A 59 1.03 -10.62 7.51
C ASP A 59 -0.17 -11.32 8.16
N ALA A 60 -1.14 -10.55 8.68
CA ALA A 60 -2.43 -11.08 9.12
C ALA A 60 -3.22 -11.70 7.96
N ALA A 61 -3.25 -11.05 6.79
CA ALA A 61 -3.86 -11.60 5.59
C ALA A 61 -3.19 -12.90 5.14
N ARG A 62 -1.86 -13.00 5.22
CA ARG A 62 -1.11 -14.22 4.86
C ARG A 62 -1.43 -15.42 5.76
N ALA A 63 -1.90 -15.18 6.99
CA ALA A 63 -2.32 -16.25 7.89
C ALA A 63 -3.69 -16.86 7.51
N VAL A 64 -4.45 -16.18 6.63
CA VAL A 64 -5.73 -16.67 6.11
C VAL A 64 -5.50 -17.43 4.80
N PRO A 65 -6.16 -18.60 4.60
CA PRO A 65 -6.01 -19.39 3.39
C PRO A 65 -6.23 -18.60 2.09
N ALA A 66 -5.44 -18.92 1.06
CA ALA A 66 -5.44 -18.19 -0.21
C ALA A 66 -6.79 -18.25 -0.96
N ASP A 67 -7.61 -19.27 -0.69
CA ASP A 67 -8.96 -19.48 -1.22
C ASP A 67 -10.06 -18.78 -0.41
N SER A 68 -9.69 -18.06 0.64
CA SER A 68 -10.61 -17.20 1.40
C SER A 68 -10.45 -15.75 0.95
N PRO A 69 -11.54 -14.97 0.78
CA PRO A 69 -11.45 -13.54 0.53
C PRO A 69 -10.73 -12.82 1.68
N ARG A 70 -9.87 -11.85 1.36
CA ARG A 70 -9.08 -11.09 2.33
C ARG A 70 -9.15 -9.61 2.01
N THR A 71 -9.54 -8.78 2.98
CA THR A 71 -9.66 -7.33 2.78
C THR A 71 -8.87 -6.57 3.84
N VAL A 72 -8.01 -5.67 3.40
CA VAL A 72 -7.31 -4.68 4.24
C VAL A 72 -7.93 -3.31 3.97
N ARG A 73 -8.59 -2.78 4.99
CA ARG A 73 -9.30 -1.49 5.00
C ARG A 73 -8.39 -0.40 5.53
N LEU A 74 -8.09 0.59 4.72
CA LEU A 74 -7.26 1.73 5.07
C LEU A 74 -8.15 2.89 5.58
N LEU A 75 -7.99 3.26 6.85
CA LEU A 75 -8.57 4.49 7.38
C LEU A 75 -7.81 5.71 6.83
N GLY A 76 -8.49 6.86 6.78
CA GLY A 76 -7.98 8.11 6.26
C GLY A 76 -6.78 8.65 7.02
N GLY A 77 -6.02 9.50 6.34
CA GLY A 77 -4.75 10.05 6.82
C GLY A 77 -3.54 9.41 6.12
N THR A 78 -2.34 9.82 6.53
CA THR A 78 -1.10 9.40 5.87
C THR A 78 -0.46 8.23 6.60
N HIS A 79 -0.36 7.09 5.91
CA HIS A 79 0.34 5.89 6.31
C HIS A 79 1.78 5.97 5.82
N TYR A 80 2.69 6.35 6.71
CA TYR A 80 4.12 6.41 6.38
C TYR A 80 4.74 5.02 6.44
N LEU A 81 5.44 4.64 5.38
CA LEU A 81 6.17 3.39 5.31
C LEU A 81 7.59 3.59 5.86
N SER A 82 7.95 2.86 6.93
CA SER A 82 9.32 2.82 7.45
C SER A 82 10.27 2.02 6.55
N GLU A 83 9.71 1.11 5.76
CA GLU A 83 10.41 0.23 4.83
C GLU A 83 9.49 -0.14 3.65
N THR A 84 10.04 -0.77 2.62
CA THR A 84 9.26 -1.22 1.46
C THR A 84 8.19 -2.24 1.88
N LEU A 85 6.93 -1.97 1.54
CA LEU A 85 5.87 -2.97 1.63
C LEU A 85 6.05 -4.03 0.53
N VAL A 86 6.67 -5.15 0.87
CA VAL A 86 6.89 -6.27 -0.07
C VAL A 86 5.62 -7.11 -0.17
N LEU A 87 5.13 -7.29 -1.40
CA LEU A 87 4.07 -8.25 -1.74
C LEU A 87 4.69 -9.40 -2.53
N GLU A 88 4.58 -10.61 -2.01
CA GLU A 88 5.16 -11.83 -2.58
C GLU A 88 4.09 -12.61 -3.33
N ALA A 89 4.32 -12.89 -4.61
CA ALA A 89 3.35 -13.63 -5.44
C ALA A 89 2.89 -14.96 -4.80
N ALA A 90 3.78 -15.67 -4.09
CA ALA A 90 3.45 -16.93 -3.45
C ALA A 90 2.48 -16.82 -2.26
N LYS A 91 2.39 -15.64 -1.62
CA LYS A 91 1.62 -15.44 -0.36
C LYS A 91 0.48 -14.44 -0.52
N ASP A 92 0.67 -13.45 -1.39
CA ASP A 92 -0.21 -12.29 -1.54
C ASP A 92 -1.00 -12.35 -2.87
N THR A 93 -1.12 -13.54 -3.47
CA THR A 93 -2.02 -13.78 -4.60
C THR A 93 -3.36 -14.31 -4.09
N GLY A 94 -4.44 -13.63 -4.48
CA GLY A 94 -5.81 -14.12 -4.31
C GLY A 94 -6.29 -14.88 -5.56
N ARG A 95 -7.48 -15.49 -5.47
CA ARG A 95 -8.18 -16.08 -6.62
C ARG A 95 -9.25 -15.11 -7.14
N LYS A 96 -9.80 -15.40 -8.32
CA LYS A 96 -10.88 -14.60 -8.93
C LYS A 96 -12.12 -14.50 -8.02
N ASP A 97 -12.44 -15.57 -7.31
CA ASP A 97 -13.56 -15.71 -6.38
C ASP A 97 -13.18 -15.44 -4.90
N ALA A 98 -11.88 -15.33 -4.62
CA ALA A 98 -11.33 -15.06 -3.30
C ALA A 98 -10.12 -14.11 -3.40
N PRO A 99 -10.33 -12.84 -3.75
CA PRO A 99 -9.25 -11.88 -3.93
C PRO A 99 -8.66 -11.47 -2.58
N ILE A 100 -7.44 -10.93 -2.64
CA ILE A 100 -6.90 -10.06 -1.59
C ILE A 100 -7.03 -8.61 -2.06
N VAL A 101 -7.65 -7.77 -1.24
CA VAL A 101 -7.98 -6.38 -1.59
C VAL A 101 -7.41 -5.44 -0.53
N PHE A 102 -6.67 -4.44 -0.97
CA PHE A 102 -6.27 -3.30 -0.14
C PHE A 102 -7.08 -2.09 -0.62
N GLU A 103 -7.95 -1.56 0.23
CA GLU A 103 -8.88 -0.50 -0.18
C GLU A 103 -9.12 0.52 0.93
N ALA A 104 -9.47 1.73 0.53
CA ALA A 104 -9.89 2.77 1.46
C ALA A 104 -11.23 2.38 2.12
N VAL A 105 -11.40 2.76 3.39
CA VAL A 105 -12.74 2.81 4.00
C VAL A 105 -13.58 3.83 3.23
N ALA A 106 -14.84 3.49 2.95
CA ALA A 106 -15.75 4.34 2.18
C ALA A 106 -15.79 5.78 2.70
N GLY A 107 -15.63 6.75 1.80
CA GLY A 107 -15.61 8.18 2.12
C GLY A 107 -14.32 8.70 2.75
N GLN A 108 -13.30 7.85 2.93
CA GLN A 108 -12.00 8.26 3.46
C GLN A 108 -10.93 8.28 2.36
N THR A 109 -9.88 9.09 2.57
CA THR A 109 -8.79 9.28 1.61
C THR A 109 -7.45 8.96 2.28
N PRO A 110 -7.10 7.66 2.39
CA PRO A 110 -5.78 7.25 2.88
C PRO A 110 -4.69 7.62 1.87
N VAL A 111 -3.54 8.04 2.36
CA VAL A 111 -2.33 8.27 1.55
C VAL A 111 -1.25 7.33 2.05
N ILE A 112 -0.72 6.46 1.18
CA ILE A 112 0.48 5.67 1.48
C ILE A 112 1.69 6.50 1.07
N SER A 113 2.58 6.81 2.01
CA SER A 113 3.74 7.66 1.77
C SER A 113 5.04 6.89 2.03
N GLY A 114 5.93 6.88 1.03
CA GLY A 114 7.33 6.47 1.21
C GLY A 114 8.22 7.59 1.74
N GLY A 115 7.66 8.76 2.07
CA GLY A 115 8.41 9.87 2.64
C GLY A 115 8.68 9.67 4.13
N LEU A 116 9.61 10.45 4.67
CA LEU A 116 9.87 10.48 6.10
C LEU A 116 9.11 11.67 6.74
N LYS A 117 8.19 11.38 7.66
CA LYS A 117 7.55 12.45 8.46
C LYS A 117 8.55 13.00 9.47
N LEU A 118 8.97 14.24 9.27
CA LEU A 118 9.87 14.92 10.18
C LEU A 118 9.10 15.78 11.17
N GLN A 119 9.37 15.60 12.46
CA GLN A 119 8.90 16.49 13.51
C GLN A 119 10.02 17.49 13.81
N LEU A 120 9.92 18.68 13.22
CA LEU A 120 11.00 19.67 13.21
C LEU A 120 10.66 20.87 14.10
N THR A 121 11.67 21.37 14.81
CA THR A 121 11.62 22.69 15.43
C THR A 121 12.35 23.68 14.54
N TRP A 122 11.58 24.57 13.91
CA TRP A 122 12.12 25.63 13.07
C TRP A 122 12.63 26.80 13.91
N ARG A 123 13.74 27.40 13.48
CA ARG A 123 14.34 28.61 14.09
C ARG A 123 14.68 29.62 13.01
N PRO A 124 14.58 30.93 13.29
CA PRO A 124 15.11 31.95 12.39
C PRO A 124 16.60 31.74 12.13
N TYR A 125 17.03 31.95 10.89
CA TYR A 125 18.45 31.92 10.51
C TYR A 125 18.94 33.28 9.99
N LYS A 126 18.52 33.68 8.77
CA LYS A 126 18.94 34.93 8.13
C LYS A 126 17.80 35.50 7.29
N GLY A 127 17.43 36.76 7.52
CA GLY A 127 16.27 37.37 6.84
C GLY A 127 15.02 36.52 7.05
N GLU A 128 14.35 36.15 5.96
CA GLU A 128 13.15 35.30 5.97
C GLU A 128 13.45 33.78 5.98
N ILE A 129 14.73 33.38 6.05
CA ILE A 129 15.13 31.98 6.03
C ILE A 129 14.95 31.36 7.41
N LEU A 130 14.18 30.26 7.45
CA LEU A 130 14.06 29.38 8.60
C LEU A 130 14.96 28.15 8.44
N GLN A 131 15.44 27.62 9.56
CA GLN A 131 16.28 26.43 9.61
C GLN A 131 15.75 25.44 10.65
N ALA A 132 15.90 24.15 10.36
CA ALA A 132 15.66 23.07 11.30
C ALA A 132 16.73 21.98 11.17
N THR A 133 16.99 21.25 12.26
CA THR A 133 17.89 20.09 12.25
C THR A 133 17.13 18.85 11.80
N VAL A 134 17.70 18.10 10.85
CA VAL A 134 17.16 16.83 10.36
C VAL A 134 18.05 15.66 10.80
N PRO A 135 17.54 14.41 10.79
CA PRO A 135 18.36 13.23 11.05
C PRO A 135 19.59 13.17 10.11
N ALA A 136 20.72 12.71 10.65
CA ALA A 136 21.93 12.53 9.84
C ALA A 136 21.70 11.51 8.71
N GLY A 137 22.33 11.73 7.56
CA GLY A 137 22.20 10.86 6.39
C GLY A 137 20.91 11.03 5.58
N LEU A 138 20.01 11.94 5.96
CA LEU A 138 18.84 12.28 5.16
C LEU A 138 19.26 12.99 3.87
N ALA A 139 19.18 12.29 2.75
CA ALA A 139 19.29 12.84 1.41
C ALA A 139 17.90 12.83 0.76
N THR A 140 17.43 14.00 0.33
CA THR A 140 16.13 14.14 -0.35
C THR A 140 16.21 15.23 -1.39
N ASP A 141 15.45 15.07 -2.47
CA ASP A 141 15.24 16.06 -3.52
C ASP A 141 13.83 16.69 -3.48
N GLN A 142 13.02 16.30 -2.48
CA GLN A 142 11.68 16.81 -2.28
C GLN A 142 11.40 17.10 -0.81
N LEU A 143 10.75 18.24 -0.58
CA LEU A 143 10.26 18.65 0.73
C LEU A 143 8.79 19.01 0.61
N PHE A 144 7.99 18.56 1.57
CA PHE A 144 6.59 18.94 1.71
C PHE A 144 6.41 19.59 3.09
N VAL A 145 5.78 20.76 3.11
CA VAL A 145 5.43 21.47 4.34
C VAL A 145 3.91 21.58 4.36
N ASN A 146 3.27 21.04 5.40
CA ASN A 146 1.80 21.01 5.54
C ASN A 146 1.08 20.45 4.30
N GLY A 147 1.65 19.41 3.69
CA GLY A 147 1.11 18.77 2.48
C GLY A 147 1.43 19.50 1.16
N GLN A 148 2.05 20.67 1.20
CA GLN A 148 2.43 21.43 0.01
C GLN A 148 3.89 21.17 -0.37
N ARG A 149 4.12 20.72 -1.60
CA ARG A 149 5.47 20.53 -2.13
C ARG A 149 6.18 21.88 -2.23
N GLN A 150 7.38 21.94 -1.69
CA GLN A 150 8.24 23.10 -1.75
C GLN A 150 9.17 23.01 -2.96
N HIS A 151 9.55 24.16 -3.50
CA HIS A 151 10.53 24.24 -4.57
C HIS A 151 11.93 24.09 -3.99
N MET A 152 12.72 23.16 -4.54
CA MET A 152 14.14 23.12 -4.25
C MET A 152 14.79 24.41 -4.74
N ALA A 153 15.63 25.01 -3.90
CA ALA A 153 16.36 26.21 -4.26
C ALA A 153 17.16 25.96 -5.55
N ARG A 154 16.99 26.86 -6.53
CA ARG A 154 17.59 26.73 -7.86
C ARG A 154 17.81 28.11 -8.49
N TYR A 155 18.60 28.13 -9.56
CA TYR A 155 18.78 29.31 -10.41
C TYR A 155 18.40 28.97 -11.87
N PRO A 156 17.62 29.83 -12.56
CA PRO A 156 16.88 30.95 -11.99
C PRO A 156 15.81 30.45 -11.00
N ASN A 157 15.24 31.36 -10.22
CA ASN A 157 14.17 30.99 -9.30
C ASN A 157 12.95 30.42 -10.06
N TYR A 158 12.12 29.65 -9.36
CA TYR A 158 10.86 29.18 -9.92
C TYR A 158 9.95 30.36 -10.31
N ASP A 159 9.45 30.34 -11.53
CA ASP A 159 8.52 31.30 -12.10
C ASP A 159 7.33 30.52 -12.72
N PRO A 160 6.14 30.59 -12.12
CA PRO A 160 4.97 29.88 -12.62
C PRO A 160 4.51 30.36 -14.01
N GLU A 161 4.86 31.58 -14.42
CA GLU A 161 4.47 32.16 -15.72
C GLU A 161 5.34 31.61 -16.87
N GLN A 162 6.47 30.96 -16.56
CA GLN A 162 7.33 30.35 -17.56
C GLN A 162 6.81 28.96 -17.95
N ARG A 163 6.48 28.81 -19.23
CA ARG A 163 5.97 27.56 -19.79
C ARG A 163 6.94 26.39 -19.66
N ILE A 164 8.24 26.63 -19.87
CA ILE A 164 9.27 25.58 -19.91
C ILE A 164 9.99 25.53 -18.58
N PHE A 165 9.91 24.39 -17.90
CA PHE A 165 10.57 24.10 -16.62
C PHE A 165 10.39 25.17 -15.52
N ASN A 166 9.39 26.05 -15.65
CA ASN A 166 9.11 27.18 -14.76
C ASN A 166 10.31 28.13 -14.57
N GLY A 167 11.16 28.26 -15.59
CA GLY A 167 12.31 29.16 -15.57
C GLY A 167 13.53 28.58 -16.28
N TYR A 168 14.27 29.45 -16.97
CA TYR A 168 15.53 29.15 -17.64
C TYR A 168 16.52 30.29 -17.43
N ALA A 169 17.80 29.95 -17.28
CA ALA A 169 18.83 30.97 -17.08
C ALA A 169 19.01 31.77 -18.38
N ALA A 170 19.02 33.10 -18.30
CA ALA A 170 19.19 33.95 -19.48
C ALA A 170 20.55 33.70 -20.17
N ASP A 171 21.55 33.28 -19.40
CA ASP A 171 22.89 32.92 -19.85
C ASP A 171 23.05 31.42 -20.15
N ALA A 172 21.97 30.63 -20.16
CA ALA A 172 22.04 29.17 -20.35
C ALA A 172 22.77 28.76 -21.64
N ILE A 173 22.78 29.65 -22.64
CA ILE A 173 23.42 29.47 -23.95
C ILE A 173 24.47 30.56 -24.24
N SER A 174 24.95 31.27 -23.21
CA SER A 174 25.92 32.35 -23.42
C SER A 174 27.25 31.83 -23.96
N THR A 175 28.01 32.69 -24.63
CA THR A 175 29.35 32.41 -25.14
C THR A 175 30.28 31.92 -24.04
N GLU A 176 30.18 32.52 -22.84
CA GLU A 176 31.01 32.19 -21.68
C GLU A 176 30.68 30.80 -21.14
N ARG A 177 29.41 30.38 -21.22
CA ARG A 177 28.97 29.06 -20.79
C ARG A 177 29.33 27.98 -21.80
N ALA A 178 29.13 28.26 -23.09
CA ALA A 178 29.50 27.36 -24.17
C ALA A 178 31.01 27.11 -24.25
N ALA A 179 31.84 28.12 -23.91
CA ALA A 179 33.29 27.97 -23.83
C ALA A 179 33.77 26.96 -22.77
N ARG A 180 32.91 26.57 -21.82
CA ARG A 180 33.22 25.53 -20.81
C ARG A 180 32.98 24.11 -21.32
N TRP A 181 32.37 23.94 -22.49
CA TRP A 181 32.11 22.62 -23.05
C TRP A 181 33.42 21.99 -23.54
N ALA A 182 33.56 20.68 -23.33
CA ALA A 182 34.77 19.97 -23.74
C ALA A 182 35.02 20.04 -25.27
N ASN A 183 33.95 20.13 -26.08
CA ASN A 183 34.03 20.38 -27.51
C ASN A 183 32.78 21.13 -28.01
N PRO A 184 32.83 22.47 -28.13
CA PRO A 184 31.68 23.26 -28.54
C PRO A 184 31.50 23.36 -30.07
N ALA A 185 32.48 22.91 -30.87
CA ALA A 185 32.44 23.07 -32.32
C ALA A 185 31.27 22.25 -32.93
N GLY A 186 30.41 22.93 -33.69
CA GLY A 186 29.25 22.30 -34.36
C GLY A 186 28.05 22.01 -33.46
N GLY A 187 28.06 22.48 -32.21
CA GLY A 187 26.91 22.33 -31.31
C GLY A 187 25.72 23.19 -31.73
N TYR A 188 24.54 22.57 -31.81
CA TYR A 188 23.25 23.26 -32.01
C TYR A 188 22.40 23.07 -30.77
N ILE A 189 21.84 24.16 -30.24
CA ILE A 189 20.92 24.12 -29.10
C ILE A 189 19.51 24.34 -29.63
N HIS A 190 18.60 23.43 -29.29
CA HIS A 190 17.18 23.58 -29.53
C HIS A 190 16.49 23.88 -28.20
N ALA A 191 15.76 25.00 -28.14
CA ALA A 191 14.89 25.36 -27.02
C ALA A 191 13.43 25.04 -27.36
#